data_AF-A0A6L6HPQ9-F1
#
_entry.id   AF-A0A6L6HPQ9-F1
#
_cell.length_a   1.000
_cell.length_b   1.000
_cell.length_c   1.000
_cell.angle_alpha   90.00
_cell.angle_beta   90.00
_cell.angle_gamma   90.00
#
_symmetry.space_group_name_H-M   'P 1'
#
loop_
_entity.id
_entity.type
_entity.pdbx_description
1 polymer ?
#
loop_
_entity_poly.entity_id
_entity_poly.type
_entity_poly.pdbx_seq_one_letter_code
_entity_poly.pdbx_strand_id
1 'polypeptide(L)'
;MAESRDRRRHRRTRRRKVHDAGGHEARIRAGMRIVLSDLSRRRLHEIQSYIAFHNARAATQVADRILYAAEMLADFPDLGTRWQGGSTRTLVVSGLPYRLHYRIVGDTVQIITIAHTSQRLPKLG
;
A
#
# COMPACT_ATOMS: atom_id res chain seq x y z
N MET A 1 44.70 43.06 16.94
CA MET A 1 43.84 42.40 17.94
C MET A 1 42.62 41.82 17.24
N ALA A 2 42.47 40.50 17.34
CA ALA A 2 41.30 39.64 17.12
C ALA A 2 40.64 39.55 15.72
N GLU A 3 41.05 38.50 15.00
CA GLU A 3 40.18 37.65 14.17
C GLU A 3 39.00 37.11 14.99
N SER A 4 37.84 36.87 14.34
CA SER A 4 37.03 35.67 14.60
C SER A 4 36.06 35.38 13.47
N ARG A 5 36.37 34.30 12.76
CA ARG A 5 35.48 33.53 11.88
C ARG A 5 34.53 32.71 12.75
N ASP A 6 33.22 32.66 12.44
CA ASP A 6 32.45 31.44 12.76
C ASP A 6 31.24 31.16 11.83
N ARG A 7 31.44 30.08 11.06
CA ARG A 7 30.55 28.95 10.70
C ARG A 7 29.04 29.13 10.46
N ARG A 8 28.67 28.86 9.19
CA ARG A 8 27.66 27.87 8.73
C ARG A 8 26.62 27.36 9.75
N ARG A 9 25.33 27.45 9.39
CA ARG A 9 24.47 26.25 9.21
C ARG A 9 23.19 26.53 8.44
N HIS A 10 22.98 25.71 7.41
CA HIS A 10 21.71 25.46 6.75
C HIS A 10 20.59 25.12 7.74
N ARG A 11 19.38 25.64 7.49
CA ARG A 11 18.16 24.88 7.78
C ARG A 11 17.13 25.07 6.68
N ARG A 12 17.06 24.02 5.85
CA ARG A 12 15.92 23.65 5.01
C ARG A 12 14.66 23.49 5.87
N THR A 13 13.54 23.96 5.36
CA THR A 13 12.26 23.21 5.28
C THR A 13 11.34 23.95 4.31
N ARG A 14 11.49 23.74 3.01
CA ARG A 14 10.55 22.94 2.19
C ARG A 14 9.10 22.97 2.72
N ARG A 15 8.41 24.09 2.50
CA ARG A 15 6.95 24.10 2.31
C ARG A 15 6.65 23.33 1.01
N ARG A 16 6.29 22.05 1.12
CA ARG A 16 5.52 21.37 0.06
C ARG A 16 4.05 21.36 0.49
N LYS A 17 3.32 22.39 0.04
CA LYS A 17 1.99 22.15 -0.57
C LYS A 17 2.24 21.21 -1.75
N VAL A 18 1.45 20.23 -2.12
CA VAL A 18 0.00 20.08 -2.23
C VAL A 18 -0.17 18.58 -2.47
N HIS A 19 -1.06 17.87 -1.78
CA HIS A 19 -1.62 16.65 -2.35
C HIS A 19 -2.99 17.07 -2.88
N ASP A 20 -2.93 17.50 -4.13
CA ASP A 20 -4.03 17.82 -5.01
C ASP A 20 -4.91 16.58 -5.17
N ALA A 21 -6.20 16.78 -4.93
CA ALA A 21 -7.24 15.80 -5.16
C ALA A 21 -7.71 15.98 -6.61
N GLY A 22 -7.23 15.14 -7.51
CA GLY A 22 -7.66 15.17 -8.90
C GLY A 22 -6.64 14.54 -9.84
N GLY A 23 -6.96 13.35 -10.37
CA GLY A 23 -6.15 12.75 -11.43
C GLY A 23 -6.07 11.23 -11.45
N HIS A 24 -7.16 10.51 -11.14
CA HIS A 24 -7.27 9.09 -11.52
C HIS A 24 -8.02 8.91 -12.86
N GLU A 25 -8.22 9.99 -13.62
CA GLU A 25 -8.75 9.95 -14.98
C GLU A 25 -7.64 10.20 -16.00
N ALA A 26 -6.77 9.21 -16.20
CA ALA A 26 -5.91 9.19 -17.38
C ALA A 26 -5.50 7.77 -17.77
N ARG A 27 -6.32 7.20 -18.66
CA ARG A 27 -5.97 6.21 -19.69
C ARG A 27 -5.71 4.77 -19.20
N ILE A 28 -6.75 3.94 -19.37
CA ILE A 28 -6.65 2.48 -19.43
C ILE A 28 -5.63 2.10 -20.51
N ARG A 29 -4.37 1.89 -20.12
CA ARG A 29 -3.56 0.84 -20.76
C ARG A 29 -4.10 -0.48 -20.22
N ALA A 30 -4.21 -1.50 -21.06
CA ALA A 30 -4.80 -2.79 -20.68
C ALA A 30 -3.91 -3.54 -19.68
N GLY A 31 -3.88 -3.09 -18.43
CA GLY A 31 -3.37 -3.81 -17.27
C GLY A 31 -4.34 -4.91 -16.85
N MET A 32 -3.87 -5.83 -16.01
CA MET A 32 -4.69 -6.90 -15.46
C MET A 32 -5.87 -6.34 -14.65
N ARG A 33 -7.00 -7.03 -14.67
CA ARG A 33 -8.15 -6.67 -13.85
C ARG A 33 -7.88 -7.00 -12.38
N ILE A 34 -8.14 -6.05 -11.49
CA ILE A 34 -8.07 -6.28 -10.04
C ILE A 34 -9.43 -6.73 -9.50
N VAL A 35 -9.46 -7.81 -8.72
CA VAL A 35 -10.64 -8.26 -7.99
C VAL A 35 -10.33 -8.42 -6.51
N LEU A 36 -11.07 -7.72 -5.66
CA LEU A 36 -11.01 -7.88 -4.21
C LEU A 36 -12.01 -8.96 -3.78
N SER A 37 -11.52 -10.00 -3.10
CA SER A 37 -12.39 -10.98 -2.42
C SER A 37 -13.19 -10.33 -1.29
N ASP A 38 -14.28 -10.95 -0.87
CA ASP A 38 -15.05 -10.48 0.30
C ASP A 38 -14.21 -10.44 1.57
N LEU A 39 -13.28 -11.39 1.74
CA LEU A 39 -12.36 -11.39 2.88
C LEU A 39 -11.43 -10.17 2.84
N SER A 40 -10.87 -9.83 1.68
CA SER A 40 -10.01 -8.65 1.54
C SER A 40 -10.77 -7.35 1.82
N ARG A 41 -12.03 -7.23 1.36
CA ARG A 41 -12.89 -6.08 1.64
C ARG A 41 -13.18 -5.95 3.15
N ARG A 42 -13.53 -7.06 3.80
CA ARG A 42 -13.71 -7.09 5.27
C ARG A 42 -12.45 -6.69 6.01
N ARG A 43 -11.28 -7.22 5.62
CA ARG A 43 -9.99 -6.84 6.23
C ARG A 43 -9.68 -5.35 6.08
N LEU A 44 -9.92 -4.78 4.89
CA LEU A 44 -9.73 -3.35 4.68
C LEU A 44 -10.62 -2.52 5.62
N HIS A 45 -11.90 -2.89 5.73
CA HIS A 45 -12.85 -2.23 6.63
C HIS A 45 -12.46 -2.37 8.12
N GLU A 46 -12.03 -3.56 8.55
CA GLU A 46 -11.53 -3.80 9.92
C GLU A 46 -10.31 -2.94 10.25
N ILE A 47 -9.33 -2.89 9.34
CA ILE A 47 -8.12 -2.06 9.49
C ILE A 47 -8.50 -0.59 9.61
N GLN A 48 -9.35 -0.10 8.70
CA GLN A 48 -9.78 1.29 8.69
C GLN A 48 -10.53 1.64 9.98
N SER A 49 -11.48 0.80 10.41
CA SER A 49 -12.29 1.01 11.62
C SER A 49 -11.43 1.02 12.88
N TYR A 50 -10.49 0.07 12.99
CA TYR A 50 -9.57 -0.02 14.12
C TYR A 50 -8.70 1.23 14.26
N ILE A 51 -8.13 1.71 13.15
CA ILE A 51 -7.29 2.92 13.17
C ILE A 51 -8.15 4.16 13.41
N ALA A 52 -9.34 4.23 12.82
CA ALA A 52 -10.22 5.39 12.90
C ALA A 52 -10.66 5.70 14.33
N PHE A 53 -10.78 4.67 15.18
CA PHE A 53 -11.03 4.83 16.62
C PHE A 53 -10.01 5.74 17.31
N HIS A 54 -8.76 5.75 16.83
CA HIS A 54 -7.70 6.57 17.38
C HIS A 54 -7.38 7.80 16.51
N ASN A 55 -7.43 7.66 15.19
CA ASN A 55 -7.06 8.69 14.23
C ASN A 55 -7.71 8.45 12.86
N ALA A 56 -8.85 9.11 12.62
CA ALA A 56 -9.58 9.01 11.35
C ALA A 56 -8.73 9.38 10.12
N ARG A 57 -7.88 10.40 10.21
CA ARG A 57 -7.00 10.81 9.10
C ARG A 57 -5.98 9.72 8.76
N ALA A 58 -5.39 9.09 9.77
CA ALA A 58 -4.47 7.99 9.57
C ALA A 58 -5.18 6.77 8.96
N ALA A 59 -6.43 6.51 9.35
CA ALA A 59 -7.22 5.41 8.78
C ALA A 59 -7.41 5.55 7.27
N THR A 60 -7.78 6.75 6.80
CA THR A 60 -7.89 7.05 5.36
C THR A 60 -6.54 6.87 4.66
N GLN A 61 -5.46 7.44 5.21
CA GLN A 61 -4.12 7.33 4.61
C GLN A 61 -3.63 5.87 4.50
N VAL A 62 -3.92 5.04 5.50
CA VAL A 62 -3.58 3.62 5.48
C VAL A 62 -4.40 2.88 4.41
N ALA A 63 -5.72 3.11 4.34
CA ALA A 63 -6.58 2.49 3.35
C ALA A 63 -6.16 2.86 1.92
N ASP A 64 -5.93 4.16 1.65
CA ASP A 64 -5.49 4.65 0.34
C ASP A 64 -4.17 4.00 -0.09
N ARG A 65 -3.22 3.84 0.84
CA ARG A 65 -1.92 3.23 0.54
C ARG A 65 -2.03 1.74 0.24
N ILE A 66 -2.93 1.04 0.93
CA ILE A 66 -3.24 -0.37 0.67
C ILE A 66 -3.89 -0.53 -0.71
N LEU A 67 -4.88 0.31 -1.04
CA LEU A 67 -5.57 0.29 -2.33
C LEU A 67 -4.62 0.63 -3.48
N TYR A 68 -3.80 1.66 -3.33
CA TYR A 68 -2.76 2.01 -4.30
C TYR A 68 -1.81 0.83 -4.55
N ALA A 69 -1.38 0.12 -3.51
CA ALA A 69 -0.53 -1.06 -3.68
C ALA A 69 -1.25 -2.19 -4.44
N ALA A 70 -2.56 -2.33 -4.29
CA ALA A 70 -3.36 -3.29 -5.05
C ALA A 70 -3.54 -2.86 -6.52
N GLU A 71 -3.75 -1.57 -6.79
CA GLU A 71 -3.86 -1.01 -8.14
C GLU A 71 -2.58 -1.19 -8.94
N MET A 72 -1.41 -1.01 -8.32
CA MET A 72 -0.12 -1.25 -8.97
C MET A 72 0.04 -2.68 -9.51
N LEU A 73 -0.68 -3.66 -8.96
CA LEU A 73 -0.64 -5.04 -9.44
C LEU A 73 -1.31 -5.23 -10.80
N ALA A 74 -2.12 -4.26 -11.26
CA ALA A 74 -2.70 -4.30 -12.60
C ALA A 74 -1.61 -4.24 -13.65
N ASP A 75 -0.63 -3.36 -13.45
CA ASP A 75 0.49 -3.15 -14.36
C ASP A 75 1.68 -4.07 -14.03
N PHE A 76 1.86 -4.42 -12.74
CA PHE A 76 3.01 -5.19 -12.26
C PHE A 76 2.58 -6.39 -11.40
N PRO A 77 1.86 -7.37 -11.99
CA PRO A 77 1.33 -8.51 -11.25
C PRO A 77 2.43 -9.40 -10.62
N ASP A 78 3.64 -9.38 -11.17
CA ASP A 78 4.80 -10.14 -10.66
C ASP A 78 5.59 -9.43 -9.55
N LEU A 79 5.18 -8.23 -9.12
CA LEU A 79 5.87 -7.44 -8.09
C LEU A 79 5.98 -8.17 -6.74
N GLY A 80 5.03 -9.07 -6.45
CA GLY A 80 5.00 -9.86 -5.22
C GLY A 80 5.76 -11.19 -5.29
N THR A 81 6.28 -11.60 -4.14
CA THR A 81 7.02 -12.85 -3.96
C THR A 81 6.08 -14.03 -3.76
N ARG A 82 6.38 -15.18 -4.38
CA ARG A 82 5.64 -16.43 -4.16
C ARG A 82 5.61 -16.80 -2.67
N TRP A 83 4.44 -17.16 -2.18
CA TRP A 83 4.18 -17.58 -0.82
C TRP A 83 4.24 -19.10 -0.73
N GLN A 84 5.18 -19.62 0.08
CA GLN A 84 5.32 -21.06 0.37
C GLN A 84 5.40 -21.96 -0.88
N GLY A 85 5.96 -21.45 -1.98
CA GLY A 85 6.09 -22.19 -3.23
C GLY A 85 4.79 -22.44 -4.01
N GLY A 86 3.65 -21.94 -3.53
CA GLY A 86 2.34 -22.09 -4.18
C GLY A 86 2.01 -21.00 -5.20
N SER A 87 0.74 -20.96 -5.62
CA SER A 87 0.19 -19.97 -6.57
C SER A 87 -0.05 -18.59 -5.94
N THR A 88 -0.11 -18.53 -4.61
CA THR A 88 -0.26 -17.28 -3.86
C THR A 88 1.05 -16.49 -3.90
N ARG A 89 0.92 -15.18 -4.08
CA ARG A 89 1.98 -14.19 -4.02
C ARG A 89 1.70 -13.19 -2.91
N THR A 90 2.75 -12.53 -2.48
CA THR A 90 2.69 -11.53 -1.42
C THR A 90 3.37 -10.25 -1.80
N LEU A 91 2.70 -9.14 -1.52
CA LEU A 91 3.24 -7.80 -1.67
C LEU A 91 3.16 -7.05 -0.34
N VAL A 92 4.30 -6.64 0.20
CA VAL A 92 4.34 -5.77 1.38
C VAL A 92 3.99 -4.34 0.96
N VAL A 93 3.07 -3.70 1.68
CA VAL A 93 2.67 -2.33 1.41
C VAL A 93 3.75 -1.39 1.95
N SER A 94 4.46 -0.70 1.05
CA SER A 94 5.62 0.11 1.45
C SER A 94 5.25 1.21 2.46
N GLY A 95 5.97 1.21 3.58
CA GLY A 95 5.77 2.17 4.68
C GLY A 95 4.68 1.79 5.67
N LEU A 96 4.02 0.63 5.49
CA LEU A 96 2.97 0.15 6.38
C LEU A 96 3.22 -1.30 6.80
N PRO A 97 2.78 -1.70 8.01
CA PRO A 97 2.93 -3.08 8.46
C PRO A 97 1.81 -3.98 7.89
N TYR A 98 1.47 -3.83 6.62
CA TYR A 98 0.46 -4.64 5.94
C TYR A 98 1.01 -5.33 4.70
N ARG A 99 0.42 -6.46 4.35
CA ARG A 99 0.77 -7.26 3.17
C ARG A 99 -0.49 -7.72 2.46
N LEU A 100 -0.48 -7.62 1.13
CA LEU A 100 -1.49 -8.19 0.25
C LEU A 100 -1.12 -9.64 -0.04
N HIS A 101 -2.07 -10.55 0.13
CA HIS A 101 -1.98 -11.90 -0.41
C HIS A 101 -2.87 -11.97 -1.64
N TYR A 102 -2.30 -12.35 -2.77
CA TYR A 102 -2.99 -12.34 -4.05
C TYR A 102 -2.56 -13.51 -4.94
N ARG A 103 -3.31 -13.74 -6.01
CA ARG A 103 -2.93 -14.68 -7.07
C ARG A 103 -3.27 -14.11 -8.43
N ILE A 104 -2.60 -14.64 -9.45
CA ILE A 104 -2.81 -14.28 -10.85
C ILE A 104 -3.65 -15.42 -11.47
N VAL A 105 -4.81 -15.10 -12.02
CA VAL A 105 -5.73 -16.06 -12.67
C VAL A 105 -6.17 -15.48 -14.01
N GLY A 106 -5.62 -16.02 -15.11
CA GLY A 106 -5.84 -15.48 -16.45
C GLY A 106 -5.39 -14.03 -16.53
N ASP A 107 -6.31 -13.13 -16.88
CA ASP A 107 -6.11 -11.68 -16.97
C ASP A 107 -6.40 -10.93 -15.65
N THR A 108 -6.62 -11.67 -14.55
CA THR A 108 -7.10 -11.13 -13.28
C THR A 108 -6.10 -11.31 -12.15
N VAL A 109 -5.83 -10.24 -11.40
CA VAL A 109 -5.21 -10.30 -10.08
C VAL A 109 -6.31 -10.36 -9.03
N GLN A 110 -6.35 -11.46 -8.28
CA GLN A 110 -7.31 -11.66 -7.20
C GLN A 110 -6.64 -11.38 -5.87
N ILE A 111 -7.05 -10.31 -5.17
CA ILE A 111 -6.62 -10.04 -3.80
C ILE A 111 -7.42 -10.95 -2.87
N ILE A 112 -6.74 -11.91 -2.26
CA ILE A 112 -7.33 -12.94 -1.40
C ILE A 112 -7.60 -12.35 -0.01
N THR A 113 -6.62 -11.67 0.57
CA THR A 113 -6.73 -11.06 1.91
C THR A 113 -5.67 -9.98 2.11
N ILE A 114 -5.88 -9.14 3.12
CA ILE A 114 -4.94 -8.15 3.62
C ILE A 114 -4.60 -8.55 5.06
N ALA A 115 -3.32 -8.64 5.39
CA ALA A 115 -2.88 -9.06 6.71
C ALA A 115 -1.85 -8.10 7.27
N HIS A 116 -1.86 -7.92 8.59
CA HIS A 116 -0.75 -7.26 9.27
C HIS A 116 0.50 -8.14 9.17
N THR A 117 1.68 -7.56 8.99
CA THR A 117 2.92 -8.32 8.71
C THR A 117 3.35 -9.23 9.86
N SER A 118 2.92 -8.93 11.09
CA SER A 118 3.14 -9.75 12.28
C SER A 118 2.07 -10.83 12.52
N GLN A 119 0.96 -10.82 11.76
CA GLN A 119 -0.09 -11.83 11.92
C GLN A 119 0.31 -13.13 11.24
N ARG A 120 0.08 -14.25 11.93
CA ARG A 120 0.10 -15.56 11.31
C ARG A 120 -1.19 -15.74 10.52
N LEU A 121 -1.08 -15.92 9.20
CA LEU A 121 -2.25 -16.25 8.39
C LEU A 121 -2.66 -17.72 8.58
N PRO A 122 -3.97 -18.03 8.43
CA PRO A 122 -4.41 -19.40 8.17
C PRO A 122 -3.79 -19.90 6.86
N LYS A 123 -3.74 -21.22 6.66
CA LYS A 123 -3.20 -21.81 5.41
C LYS A 123 -3.97 -21.24 4.22
N LEU A 124 -3.28 -20.49 3.36
CA LEU A 124 -3.79 -20.02 2.08
C LEU A 124 -3.47 -21.13 1.06
N GLY A 125 -4.50 -21.78 0.54
CA GLY A 125 -4.40 -22.84 -0.48
C GLY A 125 -4.05 -22.31 -1.86
#